data_AF-A0A165Q8W4-F1
#
_entry.id   AF-A0A165Q8W4-F1
#
_cell.length_a   1.000
_cell.length_b   1.000
_cell.length_c   1.000
_cell.angle_alpha   90.00
_cell.angle_beta   90.00
_cell.angle_gamma   90.00
#
_symmetry.space_group_name_H-M   'P 1'
#
loop_
_entity.id
_entity.type
_entity.pdbx_description
1 polymer ?
#
loop_
_entity_poly.entity_id
_entity_poly.type
_entity_poly.pdbx_seq_one_letter_code
_entity_poly.pdbx_strand_id
1 'polypeptide(L)'
;MRTSKAATVLVFFTAATSLVAAVQNTINVTGDASSWQHQDLHGAVGDTFSILLPQGFGHSLMQVSFDSPCAALAGGFNTGVSQKVATNFTVQLTDMDPIYIACGEPGHCHAGEVSTINAPATSGTQALYDFVMAARGTPEDTPINRYYVLHTNPASPSQNSGTTQLDQSPLGSGVHAMVIGLIALIDSQPPSPPPAPPSESYPNWVVGVAFAVALCLLVVGTGVVRSDKRQRLYDQVVIGKRPA
;
A
#
# COMPACT_ATOMS: atom_id res chain seq x y z
N MET A 1 -34.74 44.05 -62.24
CA MET A 1 -33.50 43.76 -61.50
C MET A 1 -33.85 43.53 -60.04
N ARG A 2 -33.80 42.28 -59.56
CA ARG A 2 -34.01 41.91 -58.15
C ARG A 2 -32.69 41.40 -57.60
N THR A 3 -32.10 42.12 -56.65
CA THR A 3 -30.86 41.73 -55.98
C THR A 3 -31.17 40.99 -54.69
N SER A 4 -30.95 39.68 -54.67
CA SER A 4 -31.02 38.84 -53.47
C SER A 4 -29.71 38.99 -52.69
N LYS A 5 -29.75 39.52 -51.46
CA LYS A 5 -28.60 39.55 -50.56
C LYS A 5 -28.52 38.21 -49.84
N ALA A 6 -27.47 37.42 -50.09
CA ALA A 6 -27.16 36.23 -49.31
C ALA A 6 -26.48 36.67 -47.99
N ALA A 7 -27.07 36.33 -46.86
CA ALA A 7 -26.46 36.54 -45.55
C ALA A 7 -25.65 35.30 -45.18
N THR A 8 -24.32 35.44 -45.14
CA THR A 8 -23.41 34.40 -44.67
C THR A 8 -23.42 34.38 -43.14
N VAL A 9 -23.94 33.31 -42.56
CA VAL A 9 -23.88 33.05 -41.12
C VAL A 9 -22.56 32.35 -40.82
N LEU A 10 -21.66 33.03 -40.09
CA LEU A 10 -20.39 32.48 -39.65
C LEU A 10 -20.59 31.80 -38.28
N VAL A 11 -20.50 30.48 -38.23
CA VAL A 11 -20.56 29.71 -36.98
C VAL A 11 -19.15 29.63 -36.40
N PHE A 12 -18.90 30.34 -35.29
CA PHE A 12 -17.66 30.23 -34.53
C PHE A 12 -17.74 28.99 -33.63
N PHE A 13 -17.03 27.91 -33.99
CA PHE A 13 -16.77 26.81 -33.06
C PHE A 13 -15.69 27.26 -32.06
N THR A 14 -16.10 27.66 -30.86
CA THR A 14 -15.17 27.82 -29.74
C THR A 14 -14.69 26.44 -29.31
N ALA A 15 -13.46 26.09 -29.68
CA ALA A 15 -12.79 24.90 -29.16
C ALA A 15 -12.52 25.12 -27.67
N ALA A 16 -13.32 24.48 -26.81
CA ALA A 16 -13.01 24.40 -25.40
C ALA A 16 -11.82 23.44 -25.23
N THR A 17 -10.62 23.98 -25.02
CA THR A 17 -9.47 23.21 -24.56
C THR A 17 -9.69 22.85 -23.10
N SER A 18 -10.17 21.62 -22.85
CA SER A 18 -10.23 21.07 -21.50
C SER A 18 -8.80 20.85 -20.99
N LEU A 19 -8.39 21.55 -19.94
CA LEU A 19 -7.21 21.17 -19.16
C LEU A 19 -7.57 19.88 -18.40
N VAL A 20 -7.07 18.75 -18.85
CA VAL A 20 -7.03 17.54 -18.04
C VAL A 20 -5.89 17.73 -17.04
N ALA A 21 -6.22 18.00 -15.77
CA ALA A 21 -5.23 17.94 -14.71
C ALA A 21 -4.84 16.47 -14.51
N ALA A 22 -3.54 16.18 -14.44
CA ALA A 22 -3.06 14.86 -14.06
C ALA A 22 -3.59 14.55 -12.65
N VAL A 23 -4.29 13.42 -12.50
CA VAL A 23 -4.72 12.97 -11.18
C VAL A 23 -3.49 12.36 -10.49
N GLN A 24 -3.01 13.01 -9.43
CA GLN A 24 -1.98 12.40 -8.58
C GLN A 24 -2.63 11.39 -7.65
N ASN A 25 -2.76 10.14 -8.10
CA ASN A 25 -3.10 9.03 -7.22
C ASN A 25 -1.88 8.61 -6.39
N THR A 26 -1.68 9.22 -5.22
CA THR A 26 -0.63 8.77 -4.30
C THR A 26 -1.03 7.45 -3.66
N ILE A 27 -0.42 6.36 -4.10
CA ILE A 27 -0.39 5.12 -3.32
C ILE A 27 0.71 5.30 -2.28
N ASN A 28 0.34 5.28 -1.00
CA ASN A 28 1.31 5.15 0.08
C ASN A 28 1.51 3.66 0.32
N VAL A 29 2.62 3.12 -0.18
CA VAL A 29 3.10 1.80 0.24
C VAL A 29 3.62 1.94 1.67
N THR A 30 2.77 1.64 2.65
CA THR A 30 3.06 1.84 4.06
C THR A 30 3.91 0.71 4.62
N GLY A 31 5.23 0.89 4.61
CA GLY A 31 6.13 0.56 5.73
C GLY A 31 6.38 -0.90 6.13
N ASP A 32 5.55 -1.87 5.76
CA ASP A 32 5.85 -3.29 5.90
C ASP A 32 6.05 -3.92 4.51
N ALA A 33 7.07 -4.79 4.37
CA ALA A 33 7.38 -5.45 3.11
C ALA A 33 6.16 -6.23 2.53
N SER A 34 5.18 -6.55 3.38
CA SER A 34 3.89 -7.16 3.03
C SER A 34 2.89 -6.22 2.32
N SER A 35 3.10 -4.91 2.28
CA SER A 35 2.16 -3.95 1.66
C SER A 35 2.32 -3.79 0.15
N TRP A 36 3.46 -4.15 -0.45
CA TRP A 36 3.66 -4.12 -1.92
C TRP A 36 3.54 -5.51 -2.58
N GLN A 37 3.71 -6.60 -1.85
CA GLN A 37 3.58 -7.92 -2.48
C GLN A 37 2.12 -8.18 -2.87
N HIS A 38 1.91 -8.71 -4.07
CA HIS A 38 0.59 -9.05 -4.60
C HIS A 38 -0.39 -7.85 -4.67
N GLN A 39 0.07 -6.68 -5.10
CA GLN A 39 -0.81 -5.55 -5.37
C GLN A 39 -1.32 -5.58 -6.82
N ASP A 40 -2.60 -5.23 -7.00
CA ASP A 40 -3.19 -4.97 -8.32
C ASP A 40 -3.70 -3.53 -8.36
N LEU A 41 -2.91 -2.68 -9.01
CA LEU A 41 -3.15 -1.24 -9.08
C LEU A 41 -3.88 -0.87 -10.37
N HIS A 42 -4.60 0.25 -10.36
CA HIS A 42 -5.32 0.75 -11.53
C HIS A 42 -5.16 2.27 -11.64
N GLY A 43 -4.94 2.78 -12.85
CA GLY A 43 -4.73 4.21 -13.12
C GLY A 43 -4.86 4.57 -14.60
N ALA A 44 -4.94 5.88 -14.88
CA ALA A 44 -5.00 6.44 -16.21
C ALA A 44 -3.63 6.94 -16.71
N VAL A 45 -3.48 7.14 -18.02
CA VAL A 45 -2.28 7.79 -18.60
C VAL A 45 -2.03 9.13 -17.93
N GLY A 46 -0.81 9.33 -17.44
CA GLY A 46 -0.38 10.53 -16.71
C GLY A 46 -0.43 10.40 -15.20
N ASP A 47 -1.13 9.39 -14.65
CA ASP A 47 -1.13 9.11 -13.21
C ASP A 47 0.26 8.65 -12.75
N THR A 48 0.56 8.88 -11.47
CA THR A 48 1.84 8.50 -10.86
C THR A 48 1.63 7.69 -9.59
N PHE A 49 2.35 6.59 -9.42
CA PHE A 49 2.36 5.75 -8.22
C PHE A 49 3.63 5.98 -7.42
N SER A 50 3.50 6.22 -6.11
CA SER A 50 4.62 6.29 -5.18
C SER A 50 4.82 4.91 -4.54
N ILE A 51 6.02 4.35 -4.62
CA ILE A 51 6.32 2.99 -4.16
C ILE A 51 7.54 3.04 -3.26
N LEU A 52 7.34 2.76 -1.97
CA LEU A 52 8.40 2.69 -0.98
C LEU A 52 8.96 1.26 -0.90
N LEU A 53 10.21 1.08 -1.32
CA LEU A 53 10.97 -0.11 -1.00
C LEU A 53 11.55 0.03 0.41
N PRO A 54 11.21 -0.85 1.37
CA PRO A 54 11.73 -0.76 2.72
C PRO A 54 13.23 -1.01 2.77
N GLN A 55 13.86 -0.60 3.87
CA GLN A 55 15.25 -0.96 4.13
C GLN A 55 15.38 -2.44 4.48
N GLY A 56 16.42 -3.09 3.95
CA GLY A 56 16.70 -4.50 4.21
C GLY A 56 15.92 -5.47 3.31
N PHE A 57 16.27 -6.75 3.44
CA PHE A 57 15.69 -7.92 2.74
C PHE A 57 15.77 -7.96 1.21
N GLY A 58 16.29 -6.92 0.54
CA GLY A 58 16.56 -6.98 -0.89
C GLY A 58 15.28 -6.96 -1.71
N HIS A 59 14.69 -5.79 -1.89
CA HIS A 59 13.52 -5.62 -2.75
C HIS A 59 13.88 -4.77 -3.97
N SER A 60 13.22 -4.99 -5.10
CA SER A 60 13.32 -4.12 -6.28
C SER A 60 11.98 -4.01 -7.00
N LEU A 61 11.87 -3.02 -7.86
CA LEU A 61 10.83 -2.93 -8.86
C LEU A 61 11.48 -3.20 -10.22
N MET A 62 11.30 -4.41 -10.72
CA MET A 62 11.75 -4.82 -12.04
C MET A 62 10.51 -5.02 -12.90
N GLN A 63 10.39 -4.24 -13.96
CA GLN A 63 9.38 -4.49 -14.96
C GLN A 63 9.73 -5.77 -15.71
N VAL A 64 8.73 -6.64 -15.84
CA VAL A 64 8.82 -7.95 -16.47
C VAL A 64 7.64 -8.14 -17.40
N SER A 65 7.48 -9.31 -17.98
CA SER A 65 6.26 -9.68 -18.69
C SER A 65 5.51 -10.80 -17.98
N PHE A 66 4.25 -10.99 -18.37
CA PHE A 66 3.50 -12.16 -17.94
C PHE A 66 4.19 -13.47 -18.34
N ASP A 67 4.68 -13.57 -19.58
CA ASP A 67 5.31 -14.77 -20.13
C ASP A 67 6.72 -15.03 -19.59
N SER A 68 7.36 -14.04 -18.98
CA SER A 68 8.71 -14.13 -18.41
C SER A 68 8.75 -13.37 -17.08
N PRO A 69 8.05 -13.87 -16.04
CA PRO A 69 7.74 -13.13 -14.82
C PRO A 69 8.97 -12.85 -13.94
N CYS A 70 10.05 -13.63 -14.07
CA CYS A 70 11.28 -13.43 -13.32
C CYS A 70 12.46 -12.96 -14.18
N ALA A 71 12.19 -12.38 -15.36
CA ALA A 71 13.20 -11.82 -16.25
C ALA A 71 12.88 -10.36 -16.59
N ALA A 72 13.89 -9.49 -16.51
CA ALA A 72 13.73 -8.07 -16.84
C ALA A 72 13.22 -7.89 -18.27
N LEU A 73 12.19 -7.07 -18.44
CA LEU A 73 11.65 -6.71 -19.74
C LEU A 73 12.62 -5.78 -20.48
N ALA A 74 12.93 -6.08 -21.73
CA ALA A 74 13.73 -5.21 -22.57
C ALA A 74 13.05 -3.83 -22.73
N GLY A 75 13.78 -2.75 -22.41
CA GLY A 75 13.24 -1.38 -22.42
C GLY A 75 12.37 -1.02 -21.20
N GLY A 76 12.06 -1.98 -20.31
CA GLY A 76 11.35 -1.74 -19.07
C GLY A 76 12.25 -1.16 -17.97
N PHE A 77 11.66 -0.66 -16.89
CA PHE A 77 12.43 -0.14 -15.76
C PHE A 77 12.94 -1.26 -14.82
N ASN A 78 14.09 -1.02 -14.18
CA ASN A 78 14.60 -1.85 -13.09
C ASN A 78 15.31 -0.97 -12.05
N THR A 79 14.77 -0.91 -10.84
CA THR A 79 15.34 -0.08 -9.75
C THR A 79 16.57 -0.68 -9.10
N GLY A 80 17.00 -1.88 -9.50
CA GLY A 80 17.99 -2.67 -8.78
C GLY A 80 17.51 -3.08 -7.38
N VAL A 81 18.21 -4.05 -6.78
CA VAL A 81 17.89 -4.51 -5.43
C VAL A 81 18.34 -3.47 -4.40
N SER A 82 17.38 -2.91 -3.66
CA SER A 82 17.64 -2.03 -2.52
C SER A 82 17.99 -2.87 -1.28
N GLN A 83 19.16 -2.62 -0.70
CA GLN A 83 19.66 -3.40 0.45
C GLN A 83 19.90 -2.58 1.72
N LYS A 84 20.05 -1.25 1.62
CA LYS A 84 20.60 -0.44 2.73
C LYS A 84 19.74 0.74 3.17
N VAL A 85 18.89 1.28 2.31
CA VAL A 85 18.14 2.51 2.60
C VAL A 85 16.73 2.36 2.07
N ALA A 86 15.75 2.75 2.88
CA ALA A 86 14.36 2.81 2.44
C ALA A 86 14.26 3.83 1.31
N THR A 87 13.63 3.46 0.19
CA THR A 87 13.72 4.23 -1.05
C THR A 87 12.36 4.35 -1.69
N ASN A 88 11.89 5.58 -1.88
CA ASN A 88 10.62 5.86 -2.53
C ASN A 88 10.82 6.13 -4.02
N PHE A 89 10.18 5.32 -4.87
CA PHE A 89 10.17 5.46 -6.32
C PHE A 89 8.84 6.03 -6.79
N THR A 90 8.87 6.87 -7.83
CA THR A 90 7.66 7.37 -8.48
C THR A 90 7.57 6.79 -9.87
N VAL A 91 6.58 5.93 -10.12
CA VAL A 91 6.29 5.32 -11.43
C VAL A 91 5.18 6.12 -12.10
N GLN A 92 5.40 6.63 -13.31
CA GLN A 92 4.39 7.30 -14.11
C GLN A 92 3.84 6.37 -15.19
N LEU A 93 2.51 6.33 -15.34
CA LEU A 93 1.85 5.68 -16.47
C LEU A 93 1.94 6.55 -17.71
N THR A 94 2.44 6.01 -18.81
CA THR A 94 2.39 6.69 -20.12
C THR A 94 1.51 5.98 -21.15
N ASP A 95 0.98 4.80 -20.81
CA ASP A 95 -0.09 4.10 -21.53
C ASP A 95 -1.10 3.44 -20.57
N MET A 96 -2.07 2.72 -21.14
CA MET A 96 -3.09 1.96 -20.42
C MET A 96 -2.83 0.45 -20.46
N ASP A 97 -1.71 0.02 -21.05
CA ASP A 97 -1.41 -1.40 -21.19
C ASP A 97 -1.13 -1.98 -19.78
N PRO A 98 -1.41 -3.28 -19.56
CA PRO A 98 -1.04 -3.90 -18.30
C PRO A 98 0.48 -3.80 -18.06
N ILE A 99 0.88 -3.64 -16.81
CA ILE A 99 2.28 -3.61 -16.39
C ILE A 99 2.47 -4.68 -15.34
N TYR A 100 3.48 -5.51 -15.55
CA TYR A 100 3.86 -6.58 -14.65
C TYR A 100 5.19 -6.23 -13.98
N ILE A 101 5.23 -6.34 -12.65
CA ILE A 101 6.38 -5.95 -11.84
C ILE A 101 6.75 -7.13 -10.95
N ALA A 102 8.03 -7.48 -10.92
CA ALA A 102 8.57 -8.50 -10.05
C ALA A 102 9.73 -7.95 -9.22
N CYS A 103 10.02 -8.63 -8.11
CA CYS A 103 11.27 -8.41 -7.38
C CYS A 103 12.43 -9.14 -8.06
N GLY A 104 13.53 -8.43 -8.24
CA GLY A 104 14.77 -8.91 -8.85
C GLY A 104 15.73 -9.61 -7.88
N GLU A 105 15.40 -9.69 -6.59
CA GLU A 105 16.19 -10.46 -5.63
C GLU A 105 15.95 -11.97 -5.84
N PRO A 106 16.99 -12.81 -5.87
CA PRO A 106 16.91 -14.26 -6.00
C PRO A 106 15.92 -14.87 -5.03
N GLY A 107 15.08 -15.75 -5.55
CA GLY A 107 14.06 -16.45 -4.78
C GLY A 107 12.80 -15.62 -4.49
N HIS A 108 12.85 -14.28 -4.60
CA HIS A 108 11.68 -13.45 -4.28
C HIS A 108 10.61 -13.58 -5.36
N CYS A 109 10.95 -13.38 -6.64
CA CYS A 109 10.01 -13.60 -7.74
C CYS A 109 9.46 -15.03 -7.73
N HIS A 110 10.33 -16.03 -7.54
CA HIS A 110 9.97 -17.44 -7.45
C HIS A 110 9.05 -17.78 -6.27
N ALA A 111 9.11 -17.01 -5.19
CA ALA A 111 8.16 -17.11 -4.07
C ALA A 111 6.79 -16.47 -4.38
N GLY A 112 6.69 -15.74 -5.49
CA GLY A 112 5.50 -14.99 -5.92
C GLY A 112 5.58 -13.50 -5.62
N GLU A 113 6.76 -12.93 -5.37
CA GLU A 113 6.91 -11.49 -5.14
C GLU A 113 6.73 -10.69 -6.43
N VAL A 114 5.46 -10.53 -6.80
CA VAL A 114 5.02 -9.85 -8.01
C VAL A 114 3.82 -8.93 -7.76
N SER A 115 3.60 -7.97 -8.65
CA SER A 115 2.48 -7.02 -8.64
C SER A 115 2.12 -6.58 -10.05
N THR A 116 0.93 -6.00 -10.19
CA THR A 116 0.38 -5.54 -11.47
C THR A 116 -0.11 -4.11 -11.40
N ILE A 117 -0.10 -3.43 -12.54
CA ILE A 117 -0.84 -2.19 -12.78
C ILE A 117 -1.69 -2.38 -14.04
N ASN A 118 -2.97 -2.00 -13.99
CA ASN A 118 -3.94 -2.11 -15.08
C ASN A 118 -4.06 -3.54 -15.66
N ALA A 119 -3.78 -4.58 -14.85
CA ALA A 119 -3.98 -5.96 -15.30
C ALA A 119 -5.47 -6.31 -15.39
N PRO A 120 -5.83 -7.30 -16.24
CA PRO A 120 -7.19 -7.80 -16.28
C PRO A 120 -7.64 -8.31 -14.90
N ALA A 121 -8.88 -8.04 -14.52
CA ALA A 121 -9.39 -8.41 -13.19
C ALA A 121 -9.77 -9.91 -13.07
N THR A 122 -9.87 -10.63 -14.19
CA THR A 122 -10.42 -12.00 -14.22
C THR A 122 -9.31 -13.05 -14.28
N SER A 123 -9.31 -14.03 -13.37
CA SER A 123 -8.38 -15.17 -13.45
C SER A 123 -8.49 -15.91 -14.78
N GLY A 124 -7.38 -16.40 -15.30
CA GLY A 124 -7.26 -16.97 -16.65
C GLY A 124 -7.10 -15.92 -17.76
N THR A 125 -7.02 -14.63 -17.41
CA THR A 125 -6.83 -13.53 -18.37
C THR A 125 -5.57 -12.70 -18.09
N GLN A 126 -4.56 -13.32 -17.47
CA GLN A 126 -3.33 -12.65 -17.01
C GLN A 126 -3.59 -11.69 -15.84
N ALA A 127 -4.56 -12.01 -15.00
CA ALA A 127 -4.78 -11.28 -13.75
C ALA A 127 -3.61 -11.47 -12.79
N LEU A 128 -3.51 -10.64 -11.75
CA LEU A 128 -2.52 -10.77 -10.70
C LEU A 128 -2.37 -12.21 -10.20
N TYR A 129 -3.49 -12.90 -9.93
CA TYR A 129 -3.46 -14.30 -9.48
C TYR A 129 -2.73 -15.22 -10.46
N ASP A 130 -2.99 -15.09 -11.76
CA ASP A 130 -2.33 -15.88 -12.80
C ASP A 130 -0.83 -15.58 -12.82
N PHE A 131 -0.48 -14.31 -12.61
CA PHE A 131 0.90 -13.84 -12.61
C PHE A 131 1.70 -14.35 -11.40
N VAL A 132 1.10 -14.40 -10.20
CA VAL A 132 1.71 -15.05 -9.03
C VAL A 132 2.02 -16.52 -9.33
N MET A 133 1.08 -17.22 -9.98
CA MET A 133 1.24 -18.64 -10.33
C MET A 133 2.31 -18.83 -11.41
N ALA A 134 2.37 -17.94 -12.41
CA ALA A 134 3.42 -17.95 -13.42
C ALA A 134 4.82 -17.73 -12.81
N ALA A 135 4.94 -16.78 -11.89
CA ALA A 135 6.20 -16.48 -11.19
C ALA A 135 6.70 -17.69 -10.39
N ARG A 136 5.82 -18.33 -9.61
CA ARG A 136 6.12 -19.56 -8.87
C ARG A 136 6.45 -20.77 -9.75
N GLY A 137 5.95 -20.78 -10.98
CA GLY A 137 6.26 -21.81 -11.97
C GLY A 137 7.60 -21.60 -12.68
N THR A 138 8.27 -20.47 -12.47
CA THR A 138 9.54 -20.18 -13.13
C THR A 138 10.68 -20.99 -12.48
N PRO A 139 11.62 -21.55 -13.24
CA PRO A 139 12.79 -22.22 -12.67
C PRO A 139 13.69 -21.27 -11.86
N GLU A 140 14.13 -21.68 -10.67
CA GLU A 140 14.97 -20.86 -9.76
C GLU A 140 16.35 -20.51 -10.34
N ASP A 141 16.84 -21.27 -11.31
CA ASP A 141 18.10 -21.03 -12.03
C ASP A 141 17.98 -19.97 -13.14
N THR A 142 16.79 -19.42 -13.36
CA THR A 142 16.56 -18.32 -14.31
C THR A 142 17.40 -17.09 -13.91
N PRO A 143 18.29 -16.59 -14.78
CA PRO A 143 19.10 -15.42 -14.47
C PRO A 143 18.23 -14.18 -14.22
N ILE A 144 18.32 -13.62 -13.01
CA ILE A 144 17.60 -12.40 -12.64
C ILE A 144 18.54 -11.20 -12.78
N ASN A 145 18.16 -10.19 -13.56
CA ASN A 145 18.96 -8.98 -13.69
C ASN A 145 18.78 -8.12 -12.42
N ARG A 146 19.79 -8.14 -11.55
CA ARG A 146 19.80 -7.36 -10.30
C ARG A 146 20.30 -5.93 -10.45
N TYR A 147 20.80 -5.57 -11.63
CA TYR A 147 21.44 -4.28 -11.87
C TYR A 147 20.42 -3.19 -12.18
N TYR A 148 20.74 -1.99 -11.72
CA TYR A 148 19.96 -0.78 -11.96
C TYR A 148 19.90 -0.45 -13.45
N VAL A 149 18.68 -0.37 -14.00
CA VAL A 149 18.43 0.12 -15.36
C VAL A 149 17.23 1.06 -15.29
N LEU A 150 17.48 2.36 -15.18
CA LEU A 150 16.45 3.36 -15.39
C LEU A 150 16.44 3.79 -16.85
N HIS A 151 15.35 3.47 -17.55
CA HIS A 151 15.01 4.13 -18.80
C HIS A 151 14.34 5.46 -18.46
N THR A 152 15.13 6.53 -18.45
CA THR A 152 14.62 7.91 -18.63
C THR A 152 14.61 8.17 -20.15
N ASN A 153 13.56 8.80 -20.68
CA ASN A 153 13.23 9.06 -22.11
C ASN A 153 14.37 8.99 -23.18
N PRO A 154 14.04 8.72 -24.47
CA PRO A 154 14.91 8.06 -25.48
C PRO A 154 15.99 8.94 -26.15
N ALA A 155 16.58 9.90 -25.44
CA ALA A 155 17.57 10.83 -26.03
C ALA A 155 19.01 10.63 -25.53
N SER A 156 19.38 9.50 -24.94
CA SER A 156 20.79 9.24 -24.61
C SER A 156 21.22 7.79 -24.81
N PRO A 157 22.39 7.57 -25.45
CA PRO A 157 22.89 6.22 -25.71
C PRO A 157 23.28 5.55 -24.38
N SER A 158 22.70 4.38 -24.17
CA SER A 158 22.93 3.46 -23.06
C SER A 158 24.43 3.14 -22.89
N GLN A 159 24.92 3.25 -21.65
CA GLN A 159 26.21 2.65 -21.29
C GLN A 159 26.03 1.15 -21.10
N ASN A 160 26.80 0.44 -21.91
CA ASN A 160 26.85 -1.00 -22.09
C ASN A 160 27.40 -1.70 -20.83
N SER A 161 26.59 -2.55 -20.21
CA SER A 161 27.08 -3.69 -19.41
C SER A 161 26.32 -4.91 -19.88
N GLY A 162 26.97 -5.71 -20.72
CA GLY A 162 26.34 -6.77 -21.49
C GLY A 162 25.93 -7.97 -20.66
N THR A 163 24.71 -8.46 -20.92
CA THR A 163 24.35 -9.88 -21.01
C THR A 163 23.08 -9.98 -21.85
N THR A 164 23.16 -10.71 -22.97
CA THR A 164 22.09 -11.29 -23.80
C THR A 164 20.73 -10.59 -23.83
N GLN A 165 20.52 -9.87 -24.93
CA GLN A 165 19.25 -9.29 -25.35
C GLN A 165 18.21 -10.40 -25.59
N LEU A 166 17.25 -10.57 -24.67
CA LEU A 166 16.05 -11.37 -24.92
C LEU A 166 15.04 -10.47 -25.61
N ASP A 167 14.98 -10.60 -26.94
CA ASP A 167 14.04 -9.92 -27.82
C ASP A 167 12.68 -10.62 -27.75
N GLN A 168 11.91 -10.31 -26.69
CA GLN A 168 10.50 -10.62 -26.63
C GLN A 168 9.83 -9.44 -25.92
N SER A 169 9.19 -8.57 -26.68
CA SER A 169 8.13 -7.69 -26.16
C SER A 169 6.86 -8.53 -26.06
N PRO A 170 6.45 -8.97 -24.86
CA PRO A 170 5.32 -9.88 -24.75
C PRO A 170 4.07 -9.02 -24.73
N LEU A 171 3.08 -9.45 -25.50
CA LEU A 171 1.80 -8.77 -25.66
C LEU A 171 1.25 -8.42 -24.26
N GLY A 172 1.13 -7.14 -23.97
CA GLY A 172 0.48 -6.65 -22.75
C GLY A 172 1.36 -6.37 -21.56
N SER A 173 2.70 -6.35 -21.65
CA SER A 173 3.52 -5.67 -20.63
C SER A 173 4.02 -4.33 -21.17
N GLY A 174 3.24 -3.26 -20.98
CA GLY A 174 3.52 -1.95 -21.54
C GLY A 174 4.87 -1.41 -21.10
N VAL A 175 5.87 -1.34 -21.99
CA VAL A 175 7.20 -0.71 -21.74
C VAL A 175 7.11 0.81 -21.47
N HIS A 176 5.90 1.34 -21.37
CA HIS A 176 5.55 2.75 -21.30
C HIS A 176 5.26 3.20 -19.86
N ALA A 177 5.67 2.46 -18.84
CA ALA A 177 5.80 3.03 -17.50
C ALA A 177 7.26 3.41 -17.24
N MET A 178 7.49 4.56 -16.63
CA MET A 178 8.84 5.01 -16.31
C MET A 178 8.94 5.48 -14.85
N VAL A 179 10.09 5.22 -14.23
CA VAL A 179 10.42 5.78 -12.92
C VAL A 179 10.89 7.22 -13.13
N ILE A 180 10.08 8.19 -12.73
CA ILE A 180 10.35 9.63 -12.88
C ILE A 180 10.98 10.27 -11.65
N GLY A 181 11.04 9.54 -10.52
CA GLY A 181 11.52 10.07 -9.26
C GLY A 181 12.01 8.99 -8.31
N LEU A 182 13.00 9.35 -7.50
CA LEU A 182 13.63 8.52 -6.48
C LEU A 182 13.99 9.43 -5.30
N ILE A 183 13.50 9.10 -4.10
CA ILE A 183 13.90 9.74 -2.85
C ILE A 183 14.38 8.65 -1.90
N ALA A 184 15.67 8.63 -1.60
CA ALA A 184 16.21 7.82 -0.52
C ALA A 184 15.74 8.42 0.81
N LEU A 185 14.89 7.70 1.52
CA LEU A 185 14.53 8.01 2.89
C LEU A 185 15.70 7.57 3.76
N ILE A 186 16.64 8.49 3.96
CA ILE A 186 17.67 8.33 4.98
C ILE A 186 16.93 8.07 6.29
N ASP A 187 17.18 6.90 6.89
CA ASP A 187 16.65 6.50 8.18
C ASP A 187 16.99 7.61 9.18
N SER A 188 16.05 8.53 9.35
CA SER A 188 15.97 9.30 10.57
C SER A 188 15.54 8.25 11.56
N GLN A 189 16.52 7.61 12.21
CA GLN A 189 16.33 6.68 13.30
C GLN A 189 15.06 7.09 14.03
N PRO A 190 14.02 6.23 14.13
CA PRO A 190 12.78 6.61 14.79
C PRO A 190 13.17 7.27 16.11
N PRO A 191 12.62 8.47 16.45
CA PRO A 191 13.02 9.17 17.65
C PRO A 191 13.02 8.15 18.77
N SER A 192 14.18 7.97 19.40
CA SER A 192 14.33 7.02 20.51
C SER A 192 13.09 7.16 21.38
N PRO A 193 12.38 6.06 21.71
CA PRO A 193 11.21 6.17 22.55
C PRO A 193 11.59 7.01 23.76
N PRO A 194 10.75 8.00 24.16
CA PRO A 194 11.06 8.79 25.35
C PRO A 194 11.42 7.81 26.46
N PRO A 195 12.47 8.08 27.26
CA PRO A 195 12.87 7.17 28.32
C PRO A 195 11.62 6.78 29.10
N ALA A 196 11.42 5.47 29.27
CA ALA A 196 10.27 4.97 29.99
C ALA A 196 10.15 5.78 31.30
N PRO A 197 8.95 6.26 31.67
CA PRO A 197 8.80 6.96 32.92
C PRO A 197 9.39 6.05 34.01
N PRO A 198 10.17 6.60 34.97
CA PRO A 198 10.71 5.80 36.05
C PRO A 198 9.56 4.98 36.63
N SER A 199 9.75 3.67 36.77
CA SER A 199 8.74 2.82 37.37
C SER A 199 8.45 3.38 38.77
N GLU A 200 7.34 4.10 38.92
CA GLU A 200 6.93 4.61 40.22
C GLU A 200 6.58 3.39 41.06
N SER A 201 7.51 3.04 41.95
CA SER A 201 7.25 2.12 43.04
C SER A 201 6.22 2.80 43.95
N TYR A 202 4.95 2.48 43.76
CA TYR A 202 3.91 2.96 44.67
C TYR A 202 4.30 2.56 46.09
N PRO A 203 4.40 3.52 47.02
CA PRO A 203 4.77 3.20 48.37
C PRO A 203 3.70 2.28 48.97
N ASN A 204 4.13 1.21 49.65
CA ASN A 204 3.28 0.09 50.12
C ASN A 204 2.00 0.53 50.86
N TRP A 205 1.96 1.75 51.40
CA TRP A 205 0.78 2.31 52.06
C TRP A 205 -0.41 2.55 51.11
N VAL A 206 -0.17 2.79 49.81
CA VAL A 206 -1.24 3.02 48.81
C VAL A 206 -2.10 1.75 48.64
N VAL A 207 -1.45 0.58 48.67
CA VAL A 207 -2.16 -0.72 48.67
C VAL A 207 -3.00 -0.87 49.95
N GLY A 208 -2.45 -0.48 51.11
CA GLY A 208 -3.19 -0.49 52.38
C GLY A 208 -4.44 0.39 52.38
N VAL A 209 -4.36 1.59 51.79
CA VAL A 209 -5.51 2.52 51.69
C VAL A 209 -6.58 1.96 50.76
N ALA A 210 -6.20 1.39 49.62
CA ALA A 210 -7.16 0.77 48.70
C ALA A 210 -7.94 -0.39 49.35
N PHE A 211 -7.26 -1.24 50.13
CA PHE A 211 -7.91 -2.30 50.88
C PHE A 211 -8.85 -1.77 51.97
N ALA A 212 -8.46 -0.72 52.69
CA ALA A 212 -9.31 -0.11 53.72
C ALA A 212 -10.59 0.49 53.12
N VAL A 213 -10.48 1.19 51.98
CA VAL A 213 -11.63 1.76 51.27
C VAL A 213 -12.56 0.65 50.77
N ALA A 214 -12.03 -0.42 50.20
CA ALA A 214 -12.83 -1.56 49.75
C ALA A 214 -13.59 -2.23 50.91
N LEU A 215 -12.94 -2.42 52.07
CA LEU A 215 -13.58 -2.93 53.28
C LEU A 215 -14.69 -2.01 53.79
N CYS A 216 -14.45 -0.69 53.83
CA CYS A 216 -15.48 0.28 54.21
C CYS A 216 -16.70 0.22 53.28
N LEU A 217 -16.49 0.13 51.96
CA LEU A 217 -17.59 0.03 50.99
C LEU A 217 -18.38 -1.27 51.16
N LEU A 218 -17.74 -2.40 51.46
CA LEU A 218 -18.42 -3.66 51.74
C LEU A 218 -19.24 -3.62 53.04
N VAL A 219 -18.73 -2.98 54.09
CA VAL A 219 -19.47 -2.82 55.37
C VAL A 219 -20.69 -1.92 55.18
N VAL A 220 -20.53 -0.80 54.47
CA VAL A 220 -21.67 0.10 54.17
C VAL A 220 -22.69 -0.62 53.28
N GLY A 221 -22.25 -1.32 52.24
CA GLY A 221 -23.13 -2.07 51.34
C GLY A 221 -23.95 -3.14 52.07
N THR A 222 -23.31 -3.95 52.91
CA THR A 222 -24.01 -4.97 53.71
C THR A 222 -24.95 -4.37 54.75
N GLY A 223 -24.62 -3.21 55.32
CA GLY A 223 -25.48 -2.44 56.21
C GLY A 223 -26.77 -1.98 55.53
N VAL A 224 -26.67 -1.43 54.31
CA VAL A 224 -27.82 -0.98 53.50
C VAL A 224 -28.74 -2.15 53.15
N VAL A 225 -28.19 -3.28 52.71
CA VAL A 225 -28.98 -4.49 52.39
C VAL A 225 -29.72 -5.03 53.61
N ARG A 226 -29.09 -5.00 54.79
CA ARG A 226 -29.72 -5.46 56.04
C ARG A 226 -30.82 -4.51 56.54
N SER A 227 -30.67 -3.22 56.27
CA SER A 227 -31.71 -2.21 56.57
C SER A 227 -32.94 -2.39 55.68
N ASP A 228 -32.76 -2.58 54.37
CA ASP A 228 -33.88 -2.81 53.42
C ASP A 228 -34.66 -4.07 53.80
N LYS A 229 -33.97 -5.15 54.16
CA LYS A 229 -34.62 -6.39 54.61
C LYS A 229 -35.44 -6.19 55.89
N ARG A 230 -34.98 -5.36 56.83
CA ARG A 230 -35.74 -5.01 58.05
C ARG A 230 -36.97 -4.17 57.74
N GLN A 231 -36.87 -3.21 56.84
CA GLN A 231 -38.01 -2.37 56.43
C GLN A 231 -39.10 -3.20 55.73
N ARG A 232 -38.72 -4.09 54.81
CA ARG A 232 -39.70 -5.00 54.17
C ARG A 232 -40.41 -5.91 55.16
N LEU A 233 -39.71 -6.43 56.16
CA LEU A 233 -40.32 -7.23 57.23
C LEU A 233 -41.26 -6.40 58.10
N TYR A 234 -40.90 -5.15 58.40
CA TYR A 234 -41.77 -4.22 59.14
C TYR A 234 -43.06 -3.93 58.37
N ASP A 235 -42.96 -3.63 57.06
CA ASP A 235 -44.12 -3.34 56.22
C ASP A 235 -45.07 -4.54 56.09
N GLN A 236 -44.55 -5.77 56.00
CA GLN A 236 -45.41 -6.97 56.00
C GLN A 236 -46.19 -7.17 57.30
N VAL A 237 -45.58 -6.87 58.45
CA VAL A 237 -46.26 -6.96 59.76
C VAL A 237 -47.32 -5.87 59.93
N VAL A 238 -47.08 -4.66 59.40
CA VAL A 238 -48.03 -3.54 59.46
C VAL A 238 -49.21 -3.75 58.51
N ILE A 239 -48.98 -4.28 57.30
CA ILE A 239 -50.03 -4.53 56.31
C ILE A 239 -50.89 -5.74 56.69
N GLY A 240 -50.33 -6.77 57.33
CA GLY A 240 -51.07 -7.96 57.78
C GLY A 240 -52.00 -7.78 58.99
N LYS A 241 -52.05 -6.58 59.59
CA LYS A 241 -52.87 -6.28 60.78
C LYS A 241 -54.07 -5.36 60.52
N ARG A 242 -54.47 -5.11 59.27
CA ARG A 242 -55.74 -4.39 59.01
C ARG A 242 -56.93 -5.35 59.08
N PRO A 243 -57.84 -5.25 60.06
CA PRO A 243 -59.12 -5.94 59.98
C PRO A 243 -59.95 -5.35 58.83
N ALA A 244 -60.67 -6.23 58.12
CA ALA A 244 -61.65 -5.87 57.10
C ALA A 244 -62.88 -5.18 57.70
#